data_AF-A0A372QM94-F1
#
_entry.id   AF-A0A372QM94-F1
#
_cell.length_a   1.000
_cell.length_b   1.000
_cell.length_c   1.000
_cell.angle_alpha   90.00
_cell.angle_beta   90.00
_cell.angle_gamma   90.00
#
_symmetry.space_group_name_H-M   'P 1'
#
loop_
_entity.id
_entity.type
_entity.pdbx_description
1 polymer ?
#
loop_
_entity_poly.entity_id
_entity_poly.type
_entity_poly.pdbx_seq_one_letter_code
_entity_poly.pdbx_strand_id
1 'polypeptide(L)'
;MNLLEKFDKLNNKLTNLLEENKELKQQNKNLQEENQVLKEKLNERDYKNLQEEIKKLKQHVLNLENKKYEQLEITSQNLEEYKRKYKILQEENKNLNERETQFQQHIQNLEKQKSEQLEIFSQNLEKALGKLELDESDELDEEDSVQVPKEAPNKEPVPTPLQKKAPNKEPVSIKSKSNQTHSSGYSYLWNKSSGNSFYKNDIRIVVGLDFGTTYSGFSYCHVADSENIVTNDKWPENFGNLKTNTVLQYDCEYDKVESWGLPALAKRPNRRKNEIRKRPVELFKLHLGNLSDNLKPKLPIDYKKAISDYLGEIGKV
;
A
#
# COMPACT_ATOMS: atom_id res chain seq x y z
N MET A 1 -38.50 -35.39 -88.75
CA MET A 1 -38.36 -33.91 -88.73
C MET A 1 -37.60 -33.48 -89.97
N ASN A 2 -38.19 -32.58 -90.74
CA ASN A 2 -37.55 -31.93 -91.88
C ASN A 2 -36.40 -31.03 -91.37
N LEU A 3 -35.33 -30.86 -92.16
CA LEU A 3 -34.17 -30.02 -91.84
C LEU A 3 -34.59 -28.59 -91.44
N LEU A 4 -35.64 -28.08 -92.09
CA LEU A 4 -36.25 -26.78 -91.84
C LEU A 4 -36.76 -26.62 -90.40
N GLU A 5 -37.44 -27.65 -89.86
CA GLU A 5 -38.02 -27.61 -88.50
C GLU A 5 -36.94 -27.59 -87.40
N LYS A 6 -35.79 -28.23 -87.65
CA LYS A 6 -34.63 -28.17 -86.75
C LYS A 6 -33.97 -26.79 -86.78
N PHE A 7 -33.93 -26.16 -87.96
CA PHE A 7 -33.39 -24.81 -88.13
C PHE A 7 -34.26 -23.77 -87.41
N ASP A 8 -35.58 -23.86 -87.52
CA ASP A 8 -36.51 -22.96 -86.82
C ASP A 8 -36.41 -23.08 -85.29
N LYS A 9 -36.31 -24.32 -84.77
CA LYS A 9 -36.08 -24.56 -83.33
C LYS A 9 -34.74 -23.98 -82.86
N LEU A 10 -33.69 -24.10 -83.66
CA LEU A 10 -32.38 -23.55 -83.35
C LEU A 10 -32.42 -22.01 -83.35
N ASN A 11 -33.06 -21.39 -84.33
CA ASN A 11 -33.24 -19.94 -84.40
C ASN A 11 -34.02 -19.41 -83.21
N ASN A 12 -35.13 -20.04 -82.84
CA ASN A 12 -35.92 -19.62 -81.67
C ASN A 12 -35.11 -19.72 -80.38
N LYS A 13 -34.31 -20.79 -80.23
CA LYS A 13 -33.40 -20.94 -79.09
C LYS A 13 -32.32 -19.87 -79.08
N LEU A 14 -31.76 -19.53 -80.24
CA LEU A 14 -30.75 -18.48 -80.38
C LEU A 14 -31.33 -17.10 -80.03
N THR A 15 -32.54 -16.78 -80.49
CA THR A 15 -33.24 -15.54 -80.16
C THR A 15 -33.51 -15.41 -78.66
N ASN A 16 -33.99 -16.49 -78.02
CA ASN A 16 -34.22 -16.49 -76.58
C ASN A 16 -32.93 -16.30 -75.79
N LEU A 17 -31.86 -17.01 -76.16
CA LEU A 17 -30.55 -16.85 -75.52
C LEU A 17 -29.97 -15.45 -75.73
N LEU A 18 -30.23 -14.83 -76.89
CA LEU A 18 -29.80 -13.46 -77.14
C LEU A 18 -30.53 -12.47 -76.23
N GLU A 19 -31.82 -12.67 -76.00
CA GLU A 19 -32.61 -11.82 -75.10
C GLU A 19 -32.20 -12.00 -73.64
N GLU A 20 -32.04 -13.25 -73.19
CA GLU A 20 -31.54 -13.57 -71.84
C GLU A 20 -30.15 -12.96 -71.60
N ASN A 21 -29.27 -12.99 -72.61
CA ASN A 21 -27.93 -12.38 -72.49
C ASN A 21 -28.01 -10.84 -72.37
N LYS A 22 -28.95 -10.18 -73.07
CA LYS A 22 -29.19 -8.74 -72.88
C LYS A 22 -29.70 -8.44 -71.48
N GLU A 23 -30.64 -9.23 -70.96
CA GLU A 23 -31.17 -9.07 -69.60
C GLU A 23 -30.07 -9.26 -68.55
N LEU A 24 -29.27 -10.33 -68.67
CA LEU A 24 -28.13 -10.59 -67.79
C LEU A 24 -27.09 -9.47 -67.84
N LYS A 25 -26.83 -8.89 -69.02
CA LYS A 25 -25.92 -7.75 -69.16
C LYS A 25 -26.46 -6.51 -68.45
N GLN A 26 -27.76 -6.26 -68.53
CA GLN A 26 -28.39 -5.15 -67.83
C GLN A 26 -28.38 -5.36 -66.31
N GLN A 27 -28.66 -6.57 -65.84
CA GLN A 27 -28.59 -6.91 -64.41
C GLN A 27 -27.17 -6.75 -63.87
N ASN A 28 -26.15 -7.22 -64.59
CA ASN A 28 -24.76 -7.04 -64.19
C ASN A 28 -24.37 -5.57 -64.09
N LYS A 29 -24.86 -4.72 -64.99
CA LYS A 29 -24.62 -3.28 -64.91
C LYS A 29 -25.24 -2.67 -63.65
N ASN A 30 -26.50 -3.01 -63.35
CA ASN A 30 -27.18 -2.53 -62.16
C ASN A 30 -26.46 -2.97 -60.87
N LEU A 31 -26.01 -4.22 -60.80
CA LEU A 31 -25.25 -4.74 -59.66
C LEU A 31 -23.90 -4.02 -59.47
N GLN A 32 -23.23 -3.63 -60.57
CA GLN A 32 -22.00 -2.85 -60.48
C GLN A 32 -22.24 -1.46 -59.87
N GLU A 33 -23.33 -0.80 -60.28
CA GLU A 33 -23.72 0.51 -59.75
C GLU A 33 -24.10 0.43 -58.25
N GLU A 34 -24.89 -0.59 -57.85
CA GLU A 34 -25.24 -0.82 -56.44
C GLU A 34 -24.00 -1.07 -55.58
N ASN A 35 -23.04 -1.87 -56.06
CA ASN A 35 -21.79 -2.14 -55.36
C ASN A 35 -20.95 -0.87 -55.15
N GLN A 36 -20.94 0.04 -56.14
CA GLN A 36 -20.24 1.32 -56.00
C GLN A 36 -20.87 2.19 -54.91
N VAL A 37 -22.20 2.31 -54.91
CA VAL A 37 -22.95 3.07 -53.89
C VAL A 37 -22.74 2.49 -52.49
N LEU A 38 -22.74 1.16 -52.36
CA LEU A 38 -22.50 0.50 -51.07
C LEU A 38 -21.10 0.79 -50.53
N LYS A 39 -20.08 0.84 -51.40
CA LYS A 39 -18.70 1.17 -51.03
C LYS A 39 -18.58 2.59 -50.48
N GLU A 40 -19.26 3.55 -51.11
CA GLU A 40 -19.31 4.95 -50.64
C GLU A 40 -20.01 5.07 -49.28
N LYS A 41 -21.18 4.43 -49.12
CA LYS A 41 -21.93 4.41 -47.86
C LYS A 41 -21.15 3.77 -46.71
N LEU A 42 -20.37 2.73 -46.99
CA LEU A 42 -19.51 2.09 -45.99
C LEU A 42 -18.45 3.07 -45.48
N ASN A 43 -17.74 3.75 -46.41
CA ASN A 43 -16.74 4.76 -46.07
C ASN A 43 -17.31 5.91 -45.22
N GLU A 44 -18.51 6.41 -45.54
CA GLU A 44 -19.16 7.46 -44.75
C GLU A 44 -19.50 7.00 -43.33
N ARG A 45 -19.98 5.76 -43.17
CA ARG A 45 -20.31 5.19 -41.87
C ARG A 45 -19.06 5.06 -41.00
N ASP A 46 -17.98 4.53 -41.58
CA ASP A 46 -16.71 4.36 -40.87
C ASP A 46 -16.13 5.70 -40.43
N TYR A 47 -16.21 6.71 -41.31
CA TYR A 47 -15.79 8.08 -40.98
C TYR A 47 -16.61 8.68 -39.83
N LYS A 48 -17.95 8.56 -39.86
CA LYS A 48 -18.83 9.06 -38.79
C LYS A 48 -18.55 8.36 -37.46
N ASN A 49 -18.36 7.03 -37.47
CA ASN A 49 -18.03 6.26 -36.29
C ASN A 49 -16.70 6.73 -35.68
N LEU A 50 -15.68 6.94 -36.51
CA LEU A 50 -14.38 7.43 -36.07
C LEU A 50 -14.48 8.84 -35.47
N GLN A 51 -15.30 9.73 -36.05
CA GLN A 51 -15.55 11.05 -35.49
C GLN A 51 -16.22 11.00 -34.11
N GLU A 52 -17.20 10.12 -33.91
CA GLU A 52 -17.83 9.94 -32.60
C GLU A 52 -16.85 9.41 -31.56
N GLU A 53 -15.98 8.46 -31.95
CA GLU A 53 -14.95 7.91 -31.07
C GLU A 53 -13.92 8.97 -30.67
N ILE A 54 -13.46 9.79 -31.61
CA ILE A 54 -12.60 10.95 -31.33
C ILE A 54 -13.27 11.91 -30.34
N LYS A 55 -14.57 12.18 -30.50
CA LYS A 55 -15.32 13.05 -29.58
C LYS A 55 -15.39 12.46 -28.17
N LYS A 56 -15.65 11.16 -28.04
CA LYS A 56 -15.66 10.45 -26.75
C LYS A 56 -14.28 10.47 -26.09
N LEU A 57 -13.22 10.22 -26.86
CA LEU A 57 -11.84 10.26 -26.38
C LEU A 57 -11.46 11.67 -25.90
N LYS A 58 -11.79 12.72 -26.65
CA LYS A 58 -11.55 14.11 -26.22
C LYS A 58 -12.23 14.43 -24.90
N GLN A 59 -13.48 14.03 -24.72
CA GLN A 59 -14.19 14.25 -23.47
C GLN A 59 -13.56 13.47 -22.30
N HIS A 60 -13.12 12.23 -22.55
CA HIS A 60 -12.45 11.42 -21.54
C HIS A 60 -11.12 12.05 -21.10
N VAL A 61 -10.32 12.55 -22.04
CA VAL A 61 -9.06 13.26 -21.74
C VAL A 61 -9.34 14.51 -20.89
N LEU A 62 -10.33 15.31 -21.25
CA LEU A 62 -10.70 16.50 -20.48
C LEU A 62 -11.11 16.15 -19.04
N ASN A 63 -11.88 15.08 -18.86
CA ASN A 63 -12.28 14.62 -17.53
C ASN A 63 -11.07 14.13 -16.69
N LEU A 64 -10.09 13.48 -17.33
CA LEU A 64 -8.86 13.06 -16.65
C LEU A 64 -8.00 14.26 -16.25
N GLU A 65 -7.91 15.28 -17.09
CA GLU A 65 -7.20 16.52 -16.77
C GLU A 65 -7.81 17.22 -15.57
N ASN A 66 -9.14 17.37 -15.52
CA ASN A 66 -9.83 17.98 -14.38
C ASN A 66 -9.57 17.22 -13.07
N LYS A 67 -9.69 15.88 -13.10
CA LYS A 67 -9.36 15.03 -11.94
C LYS A 67 -7.91 15.19 -11.47
N LYS A 68 -6.97 15.36 -12.42
CA LYS A 68 -5.57 15.59 -12.10
C LYS A 68 -5.37 16.94 -11.40
N TYR A 69 -6.05 18.00 -11.85
CA TYR A 69 -5.97 19.31 -11.20
C TYR A 69 -6.54 19.29 -9.78
N GLU A 70 -7.68 18.64 -9.56
CA GLU A 70 -8.27 18.49 -8.22
C GLU A 70 -7.32 17.76 -7.26
N GLN A 71 -6.71 16.64 -7.70
CA GLN A 71 -5.73 15.91 -6.88
C GLN A 71 -4.48 16.75 -6.59
N LEU A 72 -4.02 17.53 -7.57
CA LEU A 72 -2.87 18.41 -7.40
C LEU A 72 -3.15 19.49 -6.34
N GLU A 73 -4.36 20.05 -6.34
CA GLU A 73 -4.78 21.07 -5.38
C GLU A 73 -4.83 20.51 -3.94
N ILE A 74 -5.43 19.33 -3.75
CA ILE A 74 -5.45 18.64 -2.45
C ILE A 74 -4.02 18.37 -1.95
N THR A 75 -3.17 17.88 -2.84
CA THR A 75 -1.77 17.57 -2.51
C THR A 75 -1.00 18.83 -2.10
N SER A 76 -1.22 19.94 -2.79
CA SER A 76 -0.60 21.23 -2.47
C SER A 76 -1.03 21.74 -1.10
N GLN A 77 -2.32 21.67 -0.78
CA GLN A 77 -2.86 22.09 0.53
C GLN A 77 -2.28 21.25 1.67
N ASN A 78 -2.25 19.92 1.51
CA ASN A 78 -1.65 19.01 2.50
C ASN A 78 -0.17 19.33 2.72
N LEU A 79 0.59 19.60 1.65
CA LEU A 79 2.00 19.94 1.75
C LEU A 79 2.22 21.24 2.54
N GLU A 80 1.38 22.26 2.36
CA GLU A 80 1.44 23.47 3.17
C GLU A 80 1.16 23.20 4.65
N GLU A 81 0.18 22.35 4.96
CA GLU A 81 -0.15 21.99 6.33
C GLU A 81 1.02 21.27 7.01
N TYR A 82 1.66 20.33 6.32
CA TYR A 82 2.87 19.66 6.82
C TYR A 82 4.02 20.65 7.07
N LYS A 83 4.22 21.62 6.18
CA LYS A 83 5.24 22.68 6.38
C LYS A 83 4.94 23.52 7.62
N ARG A 84 3.67 23.87 7.88
CA ARG A 84 3.26 24.62 9.09
C ARG A 84 3.51 23.80 10.36
N LYS A 85 3.09 22.54 10.37
CA LYS A 85 3.32 21.60 11.49
C LYS A 85 4.81 21.44 11.79
N TYR A 86 5.64 21.28 10.77
CA TYR A 86 7.08 21.16 10.92
C TYR A 86 7.70 22.42 11.55
N LYS A 87 7.26 23.61 11.13
CA LYS A 87 7.72 24.88 11.70
C LYS A 87 7.36 25.02 13.18
N ILE A 88 6.14 24.65 13.57
CA ILE A 88 5.71 24.66 14.98
C ILE A 88 6.58 23.72 15.82
N LEU A 89 6.81 22.51 15.33
CA LEU A 89 7.62 21.51 16.03
C LEU A 89 9.09 21.93 16.18
N GLN A 90 9.64 22.67 15.22
CA GLN A 90 10.97 23.27 15.36
C GLN A 90 11.02 24.32 16.49
N GLU A 91 10.01 25.18 16.56
CA GLU A 91 9.90 26.20 17.62
C GLU A 91 9.75 25.57 19.01
N GLU A 92 8.91 24.54 19.12
CA GLU A 92 8.72 23.79 20.38
C GLU A 92 10.00 23.12 20.86
N ASN A 93 10.76 22.48 19.95
CA ASN A 93 12.05 21.89 20.30
C ASN A 93 13.07 22.93 20.77
N LYS A 94 13.09 24.11 20.15
CA LYS A 94 13.94 25.21 20.59
C LYS A 94 13.58 25.67 22.01
N ASN A 95 12.29 25.88 22.27
CA ASN A 95 11.79 26.27 23.60
C ASN A 95 12.08 25.21 24.67
N LEU A 96 11.95 23.93 24.34
CA LEU A 96 12.30 22.82 25.23
C LEU A 96 13.80 22.82 25.57
N ASN A 97 14.66 23.06 24.58
CA ASN A 97 16.10 23.13 24.78
C ASN A 97 16.51 24.33 25.65
N GLU A 98 15.88 25.48 25.47
CA GLU A 98 16.09 26.65 26.33
C GLU A 98 15.67 26.36 27.78
N ARG A 99 14.52 25.71 27.97
CA ARG A 99 14.04 25.33 29.30
C ARG A 99 14.94 24.28 29.98
N GLU A 100 15.44 23.31 29.22
CA GLU A 100 16.41 22.32 29.72
C GLU A 100 17.68 23.02 30.20
N THR A 101 18.19 23.98 29.43
CA THR A 101 19.38 24.77 29.81
C THR A 101 19.15 25.52 31.14
N GLN A 102 17.97 26.13 31.30
CA GLN A 102 17.61 26.81 32.54
C GLN A 102 17.52 25.85 33.74
N PHE A 103 16.96 24.65 33.55
CA PHE A 103 16.91 23.64 34.61
C PHE A 103 18.30 23.15 35.01
N GLN A 104 19.16 22.85 34.04
CA GLN A 104 20.54 22.44 34.30
C GLN A 104 21.29 23.51 35.13
N GLN A 105 21.13 24.77 34.77
CA GLN A 105 21.76 25.87 35.50
C GLN A 105 21.18 26.03 36.91
N HIS A 106 19.88 25.83 37.09
CA HIS A 106 19.26 25.85 38.41
C HIS A 106 19.80 24.74 39.32
N ILE A 107 19.98 23.52 38.79
CA ILE A 107 20.57 22.39 39.52
C ILE A 107 21.99 22.71 39.96
N GLN A 108 22.84 23.22 39.05
CA GLN A 108 24.21 23.63 39.39
C GLN A 108 24.26 24.67 40.51
N ASN A 109 23.35 25.65 40.49
CA ASN A 109 23.28 26.66 41.54
C ASN A 109 22.92 26.05 42.91
N LEU A 110 21.97 25.10 42.94
CA LEU A 110 21.60 24.40 44.17
C LEU A 110 22.73 23.51 44.71
N GLU A 111 23.43 22.81 43.83
CA GLU A 111 24.61 22.00 44.19
C GLU A 111 25.71 22.87 44.80
N LYS A 112 25.98 24.03 44.19
CA LYS A 112 26.94 25.01 44.70
C LYS A 112 26.55 25.50 46.09
N GLN A 113 25.30 25.94 46.28
CA GLN A 113 24.80 26.38 47.58
C GLN A 113 24.94 25.28 48.65
N LYS A 114 24.65 24.02 48.30
CA LYS A 114 24.80 22.88 49.21
C LYS A 114 26.26 22.64 49.58
N SER A 115 27.18 22.78 48.63
CA SER A 115 28.63 22.63 48.89
C SER A 115 29.16 23.72 49.82
N GLU A 116 28.76 24.98 49.63
CA GLU A 116 29.14 26.11 50.49
C GLU A 116 28.61 25.91 51.93
N GLN A 117 27.37 25.43 52.09
CA GLN A 117 26.82 25.13 53.40
C GLN A 117 27.58 24.01 54.12
N LEU A 118 27.97 22.95 53.40
CA LEU A 118 28.77 21.87 53.95
C LEU A 118 30.15 22.36 54.41
N GLU A 119 30.78 23.24 53.63
CA GLU A 119 32.06 23.83 53.98
C GLU A 119 31.98 24.67 55.27
N ILE A 120 30.96 25.52 55.40
CA ILE A 120 30.72 26.30 56.63
C ILE A 120 30.49 25.37 57.83
N PHE A 121 29.70 24.30 57.65
CA PHE A 121 29.44 23.33 58.72
C PHE A 121 30.73 22.60 59.15
N SER A 122 31.56 22.18 58.19
CA SER A 122 32.87 21.57 58.46
C SER A 122 33.81 22.51 59.22
N GLN A 123 33.96 23.76 58.76
CA GLN A 123 34.80 24.75 59.46
C GLN A 123 34.33 25.03 60.89
N ASN A 124 33.02 25.04 61.12
CA ASN A 124 32.45 25.22 62.46
C ASN A 124 32.71 24.03 63.37
N LEU A 125 32.62 22.80 62.84
CA LEU A 125 32.98 21.58 63.57
C LEU A 125 34.45 21.57 63.97
N GLU A 126 35.34 21.90 63.03
CA GLU A 126 36.79 21.95 63.26
C GLU A 126 37.15 22.97 64.34
N LYS A 127 36.53 24.16 64.32
CA LYS A 127 36.66 25.16 65.38
C LYS A 127 36.10 24.71 66.74
N ALA A 128 35.04 23.90 66.77
CA ALA A 128 34.46 23.40 68.01
C ALA A 128 35.34 22.32 68.64
N LEU A 129 35.91 21.43 67.82
CA LEU A 129 36.84 20.38 68.25
C LEU A 129 38.17 20.97 68.72
N GLY A 130 38.75 21.92 67.99
CA GLY A 130 39.98 22.60 68.42
C GLY A 130 39.83 23.49 69.67
N LYS A 131 38.60 23.73 70.15
CA LYS A 131 38.34 24.36 71.47
C LYS A 131 38.21 23.35 72.61
N LEU A 132 38.03 22.07 72.30
CA LEU A 132 37.92 20.98 73.27
C LEU A 132 39.28 20.31 73.53
N GLU A 133 40.22 20.42 72.61
CA GLU A 133 41.64 20.16 72.87
C GLU A 133 42.29 21.41 73.46
N LEU A 134 42.37 21.45 74.80
CA LEU A 134 43.42 22.06 75.64
C LEU A 134 42.89 22.16 77.08
N ASP A 135 43.01 21.07 77.83
CA ASP A 135 43.85 21.01 79.04
C ASP A 135 43.76 19.63 79.71
N GLU A 136 44.93 19.16 80.18
CA GLU A 136 45.27 17.88 80.85
C GLU A 136 45.46 16.66 79.92
N SER A 137 46.54 15.88 79.95
CA SER A 137 47.80 15.90 80.70
C SER A 137 48.70 14.76 80.17
N ASP A 138 49.97 14.83 80.54
CA ASP A 138 51.08 13.92 80.24
C ASP A 138 50.83 12.42 80.45
N GLU A 139 51.62 11.63 79.71
CA GLU A 139 52.10 10.26 79.92
C GLU A 139 51.05 9.16 80.22
N LEU A 140 51.07 8.09 79.42
CA LEU A 140 51.45 6.75 79.89
C LEU A 140 51.60 5.79 78.70
N ASP A 141 52.79 5.22 78.61
CA ASP A 141 53.09 4.01 77.86
C ASP A 141 52.21 2.84 78.34
N GLU A 142 51.67 2.04 77.41
CA GLU A 142 52.09 0.64 77.21
C GLU A 142 51.22 -0.05 76.15
N GLU A 143 51.89 -0.89 75.38
CA GLU A 143 51.33 -1.81 74.39
C GLU A 143 50.32 -2.78 75.04
N ASP A 144 49.28 -3.19 74.31
CA ASP A 144 49.25 -4.60 73.94
C ASP A 144 48.44 -4.88 72.67
N SER A 145 49.01 -5.83 71.97
CA SER A 145 48.72 -6.42 70.68
C SER A 145 47.34 -7.04 70.49
N VAL A 146 46.69 -6.79 69.34
CA VAL A 146 45.99 -7.87 68.58
C VAL A 146 46.14 -7.63 67.08
N GLN A 147 46.68 -8.65 66.41
CA GLN A 147 46.96 -8.72 64.97
C GLN A 147 45.70 -9.08 64.14
N VAL A 148 45.38 -8.24 63.12
CA VAL A 148 45.24 -8.52 61.66
C VAL A 148 44.44 -9.80 61.25
N PRO A 149 43.47 -9.79 60.28
CA PRO A 149 43.84 -9.63 58.86
C PRO A 149 42.83 -9.08 57.80
N LYS A 150 43.42 -8.26 56.90
CA LYS A 150 43.40 -8.23 55.42
C LYS A 150 42.10 -8.51 54.61
N GLU A 151 41.76 -7.52 53.79
CA GLU A 151 41.15 -7.52 52.42
C GLU A 151 41.24 -8.84 51.61
N ALA A 152 40.38 -9.25 50.67
CA ALA A 152 39.12 -8.84 49.98
C ALA A 152 38.60 -10.13 49.24
N PRO A 153 37.39 -10.27 48.62
CA PRO A 153 36.95 -9.50 47.43
C PRO A 153 35.42 -9.32 47.21
N ASN A 154 35.07 -8.35 46.35
CA ASN A 154 33.89 -8.21 45.47
C ASN A 154 32.63 -9.09 45.71
N LYS A 155 31.48 -8.40 45.86
CA LYS A 155 30.25 -8.63 45.06
C LYS A 155 29.24 -7.51 45.28
N GLU A 156 28.90 -6.81 44.20
CA GLU A 156 27.77 -5.88 44.11
C GLU A 156 26.44 -6.58 44.48
N PRO A 157 25.53 -5.91 45.21
CA PRO A 157 24.12 -6.25 45.20
C PRO A 157 23.37 -5.36 44.20
N VAL A 158 22.81 -6.02 43.21
CA VAL A 158 21.75 -5.56 42.30
C VAL A 158 20.59 -4.91 43.07
N PRO A 159 20.03 -3.76 42.65
CA PRO A 159 18.71 -3.34 43.08
C PRO A 159 17.65 -3.90 42.13
N THR A 160 16.82 -4.79 42.66
CA THR A 160 15.61 -5.32 42.01
C THR A 160 14.56 -4.22 41.82
N PRO A 161 13.77 -4.21 40.72
CA PRO A 161 12.82 -3.13 40.43
C PRO A 161 11.59 -3.13 41.36
N LEU A 162 11.32 -1.98 42.00
CA LEU A 162 10.10 -1.74 42.76
C LEU A 162 8.90 -1.56 41.81
N GLN A 163 8.01 -2.55 41.80
CA GLN A 163 6.70 -2.50 41.18
C GLN A 163 5.79 -1.53 41.95
N LYS A 164 5.44 -0.39 41.35
CA LYS A 164 4.34 0.47 41.84
C LYS A 164 3.01 -0.11 41.35
N LYS A 165 2.22 -0.67 42.27
CA LYS A 165 0.80 -0.96 42.06
C LYS A 165 0.02 0.35 41.95
N ALA A 166 -0.63 0.57 40.80
CA ALA A 166 -1.61 1.63 40.60
C ALA A 166 -2.99 1.17 41.13
N PRO A 167 -3.83 2.05 41.70
CA PRO A 167 -5.15 1.68 42.18
C PRO A 167 -6.16 1.60 41.03
N ASN A 168 -6.99 0.56 41.08
CA ASN A 168 -8.16 0.35 40.22
C ASN A 168 -9.06 1.60 40.16
N LYS A 169 -9.28 2.10 38.95
CA LYS A 169 -10.50 2.84 38.58
C LYS A 169 -11.03 2.23 37.29
N GLU A 170 -12.24 1.69 37.38
CA GLU A 170 -13.03 1.19 36.26
C GLU A 170 -13.21 2.29 35.20
N PRO A 171 -13.09 1.99 33.90
CA PRO A 171 -13.45 2.94 32.86
C PRO A 171 -14.97 2.95 32.68
N VAL A 172 -15.55 4.08 33.10
CA VAL A 172 -16.90 4.52 32.77
C VAL A 172 -17.08 4.56 31.25
N SER A 173 -18.18 3.96 30.78
CA SER A 173 -18.65 3.99 29.39
C SER A 173 -18.86 5.42 28.90
N ILE A 174 -17.98 5.91 28.02
CA ILE A 174 -18.20 7.14 27.26
C ILE A 174 -18.75 6.73 25.89
N LYS A 175 -20.07 6.86 25.74
CA LYS A 175 -20.74 6.89 24.44
C LYS A 175 -20.31 8.16 23.69
N SER A 176 -19.34 8.07 22.79
CA SER A 176 -19.14 9.08 21.75
C SER A 176 -20.00 8.72 20.53
N LYS A 177 -21.05 9.52 20.31
CA LYS A 177 -21.83 9.52 19.07
C LYS A 177 -20.92 9.99 17.93
N SER A 178 -20.51 9.09 17.04
CA SER A 178 -19.96 9.46 15.73
C SER A 178 -21.10 9.53 14.71
N ASN A 179 -21.80 10.67 14.69
CA ASN A 179 -22.54 11.08 13.50
C ASN A 179 -21.64 12.03 12.73
N GLN A 180 -21.06 11.56 11.63
CA GLN A 180 -20.64 12.41 10.51
C GLN A 180 -20.58 11.56 9.24
N THR A 181 -21.76 11.43 8.64
CA THR A 181 -21.96 11.12 7.24
C THR A 181 -21.41 12.28 6.41
N HIS A 182 -20.18 12.15 5.91
CA HIS A 182 -19.77 12.87 4.70
C HIS A 182 -20.23 12.04 3.50
N SER A 183 -21.49 12.23 3.12
CA SER A 183 -21.97 11.90 1.79
C SER A 183 -21.25 12.82 0.80
N SER A 184 -20.16 12.35 0.21
CA SER A 184 -19.67 12.93 -1.04
C SER A 184 -20.37 12.20 -2.19
N GLY A 185 -21.49 12.77 -2.62
CA GLY A 185 -22.28 12.24 -3.73
C GLY A 185 -21.48 12.18 -5.02
N TYR A 186 -21.06 10.99 -5.41
CA TYR A 186 -20.76 10.71 -6.81
C TYR A 186 -22.07 10.34 -7.51
N SER A 187 -22.80 11.37 -7.93
CA SER A 187 -23.93 11.22 -8.86
C SER A 187 -23.39 10.80 -10.23
N TYR A 188 -23.47 9.51 -10.54
CA TYR A 188 -23.21 9.01 -11.89
C TYR A 188 -24.44 9.29 -12.77
N LEU A 189 -24.41 10.44 -13.46
CA LEU A 189 -25.24 10.71 -14.63
C LEU A 189 -24.85 9.74 -15.75
N TRP A 190 -25.50 8.57 -15.81
CA TRP A 190 -25.43 7.70 -16.97
C TRP A 190 -26.27 8.31 -18.10
N ASN A 191 -25.57 8.81 -19.12
CA ASN A 191 -26.14 9.15 -20.41
C ASN A 191 -26.92 7.94 -20.96
N LYS A 192 -28.25 8.05 -20.98
CA LYS A 192 -29.12 7.25 -21.84
C LYS A 192 -28.82 7.65 -23.28
N SER A 193 -27.93 6.91 -23.93
CA SER A 193 -27.80 6.91 -25.38
C SER A 193 -27.94 5.47 -25.87
N SER A 194 -29.06 5.27 -26.52
CA SER A 194 -29.57 4.09 -27.19
C SER A 194 -28.59 3.42 -28.15
N GLY A 195 -28.61 2.08 -28.19
CA GLY A 195 -28.21 1.29 -29.36
C GLY A 195 -27.17 0.19 -29.08
N ASN A 196 -27.57 -1.06 -29.35
CA ASN A 196 -26.80 -2.32 -29.35
C ASN A 196 -26.53 -2.98 -27.99
N SER A 197 -27.54 -3.70 -27.50
CA SER A 197 -27.44 -4.60 -26.34
C SER A 197 -27.28 -6.06 -26.78
N PHE A 198 -26.03 -6.49 -26.95
CA PHE A 198 -25.62 -7.86 -26.60
C PHE A 198 -24.25 -7.70 -25.92
N TYR A 199 -24.12 -8.19 -24.68
CA TYR A 199 -22.94 -8.19 -23.78
C TYR A 199 -22.70 -7.02 -22.80
N LYS A 200 -23.52 -5.97 -22.73
CA LYS A 200 -23.21 -4.81 -21.84
C LYS A 200 -23.57 -4.96 -20.35
N ASN A 201 -24.19 -6.06 -19.90
CA ASN A 201 -24.80 -6.16 -18.57
C ASN A 201 -24.33 -7.32 -17.67
N ASP A 202 -23.25 -8.04 -18.00
CA ASP A 202 -22.83 -9.20 -17.17
C ASP A 202 -21.81 -8.89 -16.06
N ILE A 203 -21.37 -7.63 -15.93
CA ILE A 203 -20.49 -7.25 -14.82
C ILE A 203 -21.34 -7.11 -13.56
N ARG A 204 -21.20 -8.07 -12.65
CA ARG A 204 -21.94 -8.11 -11.37
C ARG A 204 -21.15 -7.49 -10.22
N ILE A 205 -19.82 -7.61 -10.26
CA ILE A 205 -18.92 -7.19 -9.18
C ILE A 205 -17.78 -6.38 -9.80
N VAL A 206 -17.44 -5.26 -9.16
CA VAL A 206 -16.23 -4.49 -9.45
C VAL A 206 -15.27 -4.71 -8.30
N VAL A 207 -14.01 -5.03 -8.62
CA VAL A 207 -12.95 -5.25 -7.64
C VAL A 207 -11.86 -4.19 -7.83
N GLY A 208 -11.59 -3.42 -6.78
CA GLY A 208 -10.43 -2.55 -6.67
C GLY A 208 -9.29 -3.29 -5.97
N LEU A 209 -8.28 -3.70 -6.72
CA LEU A 209 -7.11 -4.43 -6.20
C LEU A 209 -5.94 -3.46 -5.98
N ASP A 210 -5.50 -3.34 -4.74
CA ASP A 210 -4.20 -2.75 -4.39
C ASP A 210 -3.14 -3.86 -4.39
N PHE A 211 -2.49 -4.06 -5.54
CA PHE A 211 -1.37 -4.97 -5.67
C PHE A 211 -0.08 -4.27 -5.26
N GLY A 212 0.29 -4.26 -3.97
CA GLY A 212 1.50 -3.60 -3.46
C GLY A 212 2.79 -4.43 -3.58
N THR A 213 3.94 -3.87 -3.20
CA THR A 213 5.22 -4.59 -3.21
C THR A 213 5.39 -5.53 -2.03
N THR A 214 4.88 -5.11 -0.86
CA THR A 214 5.01 -5.83 0.41
C THR A 214 3.67 -6.42 0.86
N TYR A 215 2.59 -5.69 0.63
CA TYR A 215 1.24 -6.07 1.02
C TYR A 215 0.28 -5.81 -0.13
N SER A 216 -0.72 -6.66 -0.29
CA SER A 216 -1.84 -6.44 -1.20
C SER A 216 -3.16 -6.56 -0.45
N GLY A 217 -4.18 -5.92 -1.00
CA GLY A 217 -5.55 -6.01 -0.51
C GLY A 217 -6.50 -5.67 -1.64
N PHE A 218 -7.77 -6.02 -1.47
CA PHE A 218 -8.79 -5.63 -2.43
C PHE A 218 -10.07 -5.23 -1.71
N SER A 219 -10.81 -4.35 -2.37
CA SER A 219 -12.18 -4.02 -2.02
C SER A 219 -13.07 -4.31 -3.21
N TYR A 220 -14.32 -4.65 -2.97
CA TYR A 220 -15.27 -4.98 -4.02
C TYR A 220 -16.65 -4.45 -3.68
N CYS A 221 -17.45 -4.18 -4.71
CA CYS A 221 -18.87 -3.87 -4.57
C CYS A 221 -19.66 -4.56 -5.67
N HIS A 222 -20.93 -4.82 -5.39
CA HIS A 222 -21.86 -5.29 -6.41
C HIS A 222 -22.31 -4.09 -7.25
N VAL A 223 -22.42 -4.24 -8.57
CA VAL A 223 -22.78 -3.13 -9.47
C VAL A 223 -24.19 -2.58 -9.15
N ALA A 224 -25.11 -3.44 -8.70
CA ALA A 224 -26.44 -3.04 -8.26
C ALA A 224 -26.47 -2.35 -6.87
N ASP A 225 -25.38 -2.39 -6.12
CA ASP A 225 -25.24 -1.78 -4.79
C ASP A 225 -23.87 -1.09 -4.69
N SER A 226 -23.67 -0.07 -5.52
CA SER A 226 -22.37 0.60 -5.70
C SER A 226 -21.92 1.41 -4.49
N GLU A 227 -22.83 1.72 -3.56
CA GLU A 227 -22.53 2.45 -2.33
C GLU A 227 -21.94 1.52 -1.25
N ASN A 228 -22.18 0.22 -1.36
CA ASN A 228 -21.75 -0.78 -0.39
C ASN A 228 -20.42 -1.42 -0.81
N ILE A 229 -19.33 -0.72 -0.49
CA ILE A 229 -17.98 -1.21 -0.75
C ILE A 229 -17.50 -2.04 0.43
N VAL A 230 -17.20 -3.31 0.18
CA VAL A 230 -16.63 -4.23 1.16
C VAL A 230 -15.13 -4.34 0.91
N THR A 231 -14.32 -4.11 1.96
CA THR A 231 -12.89 -4.38 1.91
C THR A 231 -12.63 -5.76 2.48
N ASN A 232 -11.89 -6.61 1.76
CA ASN A 232 -11.61 -7.96 2.23
C ASN A 232 -10.69 -7.92 3.46
N ASP A 233 -11.13 -8.56 4.53
CA ASP A 233 -10.38 -8.72 5.78
C ASP A 233 -10.18 -10.21 6.16
N LYS A 234 -10.60 -11.10 5.27
CA LYS A 234 -10.50 -12.56 5.42
C LYS A 234 -9.31 -13.06 4.61
N TRP A 235 -8.21 -13.34 5.31
CA TRP A 235 -6.99 -13.88 4.70
C TRP A 235 -6.59 -15.20 5.39
N PRO A 236 -5.85 -16.08 4.69
CA PRO A 236 -5.32 -17.30 5.28
C PRO A 236 -4.53 -17.00 6.56
N GLU A 237 -4.93 -17.61 7.68
CA GLU A 237 -4.32 -17.46 9.00
C GLU A 237 -4.26 -16.02 9.56
N ASN A 238 -4.99 -15.06 8.97
CA ASN A 238 -4.90 -13.67 9.34
C ASN A 238 -6.25 -12.93 9.23
N PHE A 239 -7.11 -13.09 10.24
CA PHE A 239 -8.45 -12.50 10.28
C PHE A 239 -8.43 -11.05 10.77
N GLY A 240 -9.22 -10.19 10.12
CA GLY A 240 -9.44 -8.80 10.55
C GLY A 240 -8.39 -7.80 10.05
N ASN A 241 -7.37 -8.26 9.33
CA ASN A 241 -6.40 -7.39 8.66
C ASN A 241 -6.88 -7.05 7.25
N LEU A 242 -6.79 -5.78 6.82
CA LEU A 242 -7.28 -5.36 5.51
C LEU A 242 -6.33 -5.71 4.34
N LYS A 243 -5.15 -6.25 4.64
CA LYS A 243 -4.13 -6.62 3.66
C LYS A 243 -3.44 -7.92 4.06
N THR A 244 -2.90 -8.61 3.05
CA THR A 244 -2.04 -9.79 3.17
C THR A 244 -0.68 -9.54 2.52
N ASN A 245 0.35 -10.29 2.89
CA ASN A 245 1.68 -10.14 2.32
C ASN A 245 1.72 -10.46 0.81
N THR A 246 2.54 -9.75 0.05
CA THR A 246 2.80 -10.01 -1.37
C THR A 246 3.99 -10.95 -1.52
N VAL A 247 3.74 -12.21 -1.20
CA VAL A 247 4.76 -13.24 -1.07
C VAL A 247 4.20 -14.61 -1.45
N LEU A 248 5.06 -15.45 -2.01
CA LEU A 248 4.79 -16.84 -2.37
C LEU A 248 5.85 -17.75 -1.78
N GLN A 249 5.46 -18.96 -1.42
CA GLN A 249 6.37 -20.05 -1.13
C GLN A 249 6.06 -21.20 -2.07
N TYR A 250 7.08 -21.66 -2.78
CA TYR A 250 6.96 -22.79 -3.69
C TYR A 250 7.51 -24.07 -3.07
N ASP A 251 7.22 -25.19 -3.74
CA ASP A 251 7.97 -26.43 -3.58
C ASP A 251 9.45 -26.26 -3.95
N CYS A 252 10.25 -27.31 -3.79
CA CYS A 252 11.69 -27.26 -4.05
C CYS A 252 12.04 -27.10 -5.54
N GLU A 253 11.09 -27.39 -6.44
CA GLU A 253 11.25 -27.32 -7.89
C GLU A 253 10.72 -25.99 -8.47
N TYR A 254 10.08 -25.16 -7.64
CA TYR A 254 9.41 -23.91 -8.03
C TYR A 254 8.22 -24.08 -9.00
N ASP A 255 7.65 -25.28 -9.05
CA ASP A 255 6.55 -25.63 -9.93
C ASP A 255 5.21 -25.22 -9.33
N LYS A 256 4.98 -25.59 -8.06
CA LYS A 256 3.70 -25.37 -7.36
C LYS A 256 3.85 -24.42 -6.19
N VAL A 257 2.86 -23.54 -6.03
CA VAL A 257 2.71 -22.70 -4.83
C VAL A 257 2.23 -23.59 -3.69
N GLU A 258 3.02 -23.69 -2.62
CA GLU A 258 2.65 -24.40 -1.39
C GLU A 258 1.92 -23.49 -0.41
N SER A 259 2.29 -22.22 -0.35
CA SER A 259 1.63 -21.21 0.48
C SER A 259 1.85 -19.80 -0.08
N TRP A 260 1.00 -18.86 0.33
CA TRP A 260 1.06 -17.46 -0.09
C TRP A 260 0.61 -16.55 1.05
N GLY A 261 0.91 -15.25 0.96
CA GLY A 261 0.54 -14.30 2.02
C GLY A 261 1.27 -14.56 3.33
N LEU A 262 0.63 -14.31 4.46
CA LEU A 262 1.25 -14.51 5.78
C LEU A 262 1.78 -15.95 5.98
N PRO A 263 1.06 -17.03 5.59
CA PRO A 263 1.58 -18.41 5.67
C PRO A 263 2.90 -18.68 4.94
N ALA A 264 3.20 -17.95 3.87
CA ALA A 264 4.46 -18.09 3.12
C ALA A 264 5.67 -17.46 3.82
N LEU A 265 5.44 -16.61 4.81
CA LEU A 265 6.50 -16.12 5.68
C LEU A 265 6.88 -17.23 6.67
N ALA A 266 7.88 -18.02 6.30
CA ALA A 266 8.34 -19.16 7.08
C ALA A 266 8.47 -18.85 8.58
N LYS A 267 7.83 -19.67 9.44
CA LYS A 267 8.14 -19.70 10.87
C LYS A 267 9.60 -20.11 11.04
N ARG A 268 10.37 -19.37 11.85
CA ARG A 268 11.78 -19.68 12.16
C ARG A 268 11.94 -21.18 12.50
N PRO A 269 12.75 -21.95 11.76
CA PRO A 269 12.96 -23.35 12.09
C PRO A 269 13.83 -23.48 13.34
N ASN A 270 13.49 -24.45 14.20
CA ASN A 270 14.38 -24.95 15.24
C ASN A 270 15.68 -25.48 14.60
N ARG A 271 16.83 -25.15 15.18
CA ARG A 271 18.21 -25.37 14.70
C ARG A 271 18.62 -26.80 14.26
N ARG A 272 17.72 -27.79 14.21
CA ARG A 272 18.07 -29.23 14.12
C ARG A 272 17.73 -29.97 12.81
N LYS A 273 17.20 -29.32 11.76
CA LYS A 273 16.98 -30.02 10.47
C LYS A 273 17.53 -29.24 9.27
N ASN A 274 18.43 -29.90 8.53
CA ASN A 274 19.00 -29.48 7.25
C ASN A 274 18.00 -29.68 6.09
N GLU A 275 16.76 -29.22 6.24
CA GLU A 275 15.82 -29.20 5.10
C GLU A 275 16.13 -27.98 4.24
N ILE A 276 16.22 -28.21 2.93
CA ILE A 276 16.45 -27.20 1.89
C ILE A 276 15.49 -26.03 2.16
N ARG A 277 16.06 -24.87 2.54
CA ARG A 277 15.28 -23.72 2.98
C ARG A 277 14.38 -23.27 1.82
N LYS A 278 13.08 -23.49 1.92
CA LYS A 278 12.07 -22.91 1.01
C LYS A 278 11.96 -21.42 1.29
N ARG A 279 12.85 -20.64 0.70
CA ARG A 279 12.84 -19.18 0.86
C ARG A 279 11.59 -18.60 0.20
N PRO A 280 10.88 -17.69 0.87
CA PRO A 280 9.79 -16.97 0.24
C PRO A 280 10.29 -16.18 -0.98
N VAL A 281 9.44 -16.09 -2.00
CA VAL A 281 9.61 -15.27 -3.19
C VAL A 281 8.86 -13.96 -2.94
N GLU A 282 9.60 -12.89 -2.75
CA GLU A 282 9.10 -11.57 -2.37
C GLU A 282 9.54 -10.52 -3.39
N LEU A 283 8.94 -9.32 -3.31
CA LEU A 283 9.35 -8.14 -4.08
C LEU A 283 9.32 -8.32 -5.61
N PHE A 284 8.69 -9.39 -6.11
CA PHE A 284 8.60 -9.68 -7.53
C PHE A 284 7.88 -8.58 -8.33
N LYS A 285 7.01 -7.79 -7.68
CA LYS A 285 6.40 -6.59 -8.28
C LYS A 285 7.43 -5.54 -8.69
N LEU A 286 8.60 -5.45 -8.05
CA LEU A 286 9.63 -4.46 -8.40
C LEU A 286 10.16 -4.64 -9.84
N HIS A 287 10.00 -5.83 -10.43
CA HIS A 287 10.32 -6.06 -11.84
C HIS A 287 9.40 -5.33 -12.82
N LEU A 288 8.25 -4.82 -12.37
CA LEU A 288 7.34 -3.98 -13.19
C LEU A 288 7.78 -2.51 -13.26
N GLY A 289 8.72 -2.08 -12.40
CA GLY A 289 9.19 -0.69 -12.37
C GLY A 289 10.36 -0.44 -13.33
N ASN A 290 10.64 0.84 -13.61
CA ASN A 290 11.82 1.29 -14.36
C ASN A 290 13.11 1.27 -13.52
N LEU A 291 13.32 0.19 -12.76
CA LEU A 291 14.56 -0.04 -12.02
C LEU A 291 15.64 -0.57 -12.98
N SER A 292 16.88 -0.13 -12.79
CA SER A 292 18.02 -0.75 -13.46
C SER A 292 18.18 -2.21 -13.00
N ASP A 293 18.65 -3.09 -13.88
CA ASP A 293 18.65 -4.54 -13.63
C ASP A 293 19.46 -4.96 -12.39
N ASN A 294 20.48 -4.18 -12.02
CA ASN A 294 21.27 -4.38 -10.81
C ASN A 294 20.51 -4.06 -9.51
N LEU A 295 19.41 -3.30 -9.57
CA LEU A 295 18.58 -2.95 -8.42
C LEU A 295 17.35 -3.86 -8.28
N LYS A 296 17.03 -4.65 -9.31
CA LYS A 296 15.91 -5.58 -9.27
C LYS A 296 16.24 -6.77 -8.34
N PRO A 297 15.26 -7.24 -7.55
CA PRO A 297 15.48 -8.39 -6.68
C PRO A 297 15.79 -9.64 -7.52
N LYS A 298 16.81 -10.40 -7.11
CA LYS A 298 17.13 -11.69 -7.72
C LYS A 298 16.08 -12.71 -7.29
N LEU A 299 15.26 -13.16 -8.23
CA LEU A 299 14.21 -14.15 -7.98
C LEU A 299 14.67 -15.54 -8.45
N PRO A 300 14.22 -16.62 -7.79
CA PRO A 300 14.50 -17.98 -8.23
C PRO A 300 13.65 -18.40 -9.45
N ILE A 301 12.62 -17.61 -9.79
CA ILE A 301 11.72 -17.82 -10.92
C ILE A 301 11.50 -16.52 -11.70
N ASP A 302 10.91 -16.64 -12.90
CA ASP A 302 10.44 -15.48 -13.65
C ASP A 302 9.40 -14.68 -12.82
N TYR A 303 9.59 -13.37 -12.74
CA TYR A 303 8.68 -12.46 -12.04
C TYR A 303 7.26 -12.51 -12.61
N LYS A 304 7.09 -12.78 -13.91
CA LYS A 304 5.77 -12.92 -14.53
C LYS A 304 5.03 -14.12 -13.96
N LYS A 305 5.72 -15.26 -13.78
CA LYS A 305 5.17 -16.46 -13.12
C LYS A 305 4.77 -16.12 -11.68
N ALA A 306 5.66 -15.48 -10.93
CA ALA A 306 5.37 -15.08 -9.55
C ALA A 306 4.13 -14.16 -9.44
N ILE A 307 4.00 -13.17 -10.32
CA ILE A 307 2.83 -12.28 -10.36
C ILE A 307 1.56 -13.05 -10.70
N SER A 308 1.58 -13.87 -11.75
CA SER A 308 0.42 -14.66 -12.17
C SER A 308 -0.02 -15.64 -11.09
N ASP A 309 0.92 -16.35 -10.46
CA ASP A 309 0.65 -17.28 -9.38
C ASP A 309 0.04 -16.55 -8.16
N TYR A 310 0.60 -15.39 -7.78
CA TYR A 310 0.07 -14.58 -6.67
C TYR A 310 -1.35 -14.07 -6.92
N LEU A 311 -1.60 -13.55 -8.13
CA LEU A 311 -2.93 -13.10 -8.53
C LEU A 311 -3.93 -14.26 -8.63
N GLY A 312 -3.45 -15.46 -9.00
CA GLY A 312 -4.23 -16.68 -8.97
C GLY A 312 -4.64 -17.07 -7.56
N GLU A 313 -3.74 -16.98 -6.58
CA GLU A 313 -4.06 -17.30 -5.18
C GLU A 313 -5.00 -16.27 -4.54
N ILE A 314 -4.76 -14.97 -4.73
CA ILE A 314 -5.63 -13.92 -4.15
C ILE A 314 -7.05 -13.95 -4.74
N GLY A 315 -7.20 -14.39 -5.99
CA GLY A 315 -8.49 -14.51 -6.66
C GLY A 315 -9.33 -15.72 -6.22
N LYS A 316 -8.78 -16.64 -5.42
CA LYS A 316 -9.53 -17.77 -4.83
C LYS A 316 -10.26 -17.39 -3.54
N VAL A 317 -9.95 -16.23 -2.97
CA VAL A 317 -10.43 -15.77 -1.65
C VAL A 317 -11.76 -15.04 -1.75
#